data_AF-A0A1Q3D4X2-F1
#
_entry.id   AF-A0A1Q3D4X2-F1
#
_cell.length_a   1.000
_cell.length_b   1.000
_cell.length_c   1.000
_cell.angle_alpha   90.00
_cell.angle_beta   90.00
_cell.angle_gamma   90.00
#
_symmetry.space_group_name_H-M   'P 1'
#
loop_
_entity.id
_entity.type
_entity.pdbx_description
1 polymer ?
#
loop_
_entity_poly.entity_id
_entity_poly.type
_entity_poly.pdbx_seq_one_letter_code
_entity_poly.pdbx_strand_id
1 'polypeptide(L)'
;MVATWSDSDPSTSEEESDEEVAHIAYMAIENEESEVNFSFDELQNAYEKLYDEYENVCLKNKTLKKNAIFLSKEIDDLKNENSKHLNEIESLKDKNSFYMNEIDILNVSSKLSNDFLEENEKLKIEIDALKKSFSTFSNNSTKLENLLGLQRCVFDKAGLGFEEMKNVKHFNNFFVNKFDPQIICNYCGRLGHISTSCTFRNNLCYGKSRRMWVPKGTFVTNLKGPKFKWVPKA
;
A
#
# COMPACT_ATOMS: atom_id res chain seq x y z
N MET A 1 -21.75 31.34 -46.35
CA MET A 1 -22.79 30.71 -47.20
C MET A 1 -24.11 31.26 -46.68
N VAL A 2 -24.65 32.36 -47.26
CA VAL A 2 -25.55 32.40 -48.45
C VAL A 2 -26.88 31.71 -48.09
N ALA A 3 -28.08 32.29 -48.15
CA ALA A 3 -28.55 33.63 -48.55
C ALA A 3 -30.02 33.86 -48.11
N THR A 4 -30.39 35.15 -47.96
CA THR A 4 -31.63 35.88 -48.40
C THR A 4 -33.03 35.28 -48.11
N TRP A 5 -33.86 35.93 -47.28
CA TRP A 5 -34.83 37.03 -47.62
C TRP A 5 -35.95 36.60 -48.58
N SER A 6 -37.22 36.66 -48.13
CA SER A 6 -38.06 37.82 -48.44
C SER A 6 -39.37 37.86 -47.63
N ASP A 7 -39.65 39.07 -47.18
CA ASP A 7 -40.87 39.60 -46.56
C ASP A 7 -41.94 39.90 -47.64
N SER A 8 -43.21 40.03 -47.19
CA SER A 8 -44.34 40.79 -47.78
C SER A 8 -45.58 40.00 -48.29
N ASP A 9 -46.63 40.01 -47.46
CA ASP A 9 -48.09 40.05 -47.80
C ASP A 9 -48.43 41.30 -48.67
N PRO A 10 -49.64 41.57 -49.23
CA PRO A 10 -51.01 41.06 -48.89
C PRO A 10 -51.97 40.85 -50.11
N SER A 11 -53.11 40.16 -49.91
CA SER A 11 -54.36 40.58 -50.57
C SER A 11 -55.59 39.87 -50.00
N THR A 12 -56.40 40.63 -49.27
CA THR A 12 -57.84 40.40 -49.13
C THR A 12 -58.49 40.48 -50.51
N SER A 13 -59.31 39.49 -50.87
CA SER A 13 -60.33 39.62 -51.90
C SER A 13 -61.63 39.01 -51.36
N GLU A 14 -62.51 39.87 -50.87
CA GLU A 14 -63.94 39.58 -50.76
C GLU A 14 -64.49 39.48 -52.17
N GLU A 15 -64.98 38.30 -52.56
CA GLU A 15 -66.18 38.18 -53.40
C GLU A 15 -67.01 37.00 -52.87
N GLU A 16 -68.22 37.35 -52.42
CA GLU A 16 -69.35 36.43 -52.26
C GLU A 16 -69.69 35.74 -53.58
N SER A 17 -70.50 34.69 -53.46
CA SER A 17 -71.09 33.86 -54.53
C SER A 17 -70.17 32.74 -55.03
N ASP A 18 -70.45 31.52 -54.59
CA ASP A 18 -71.24 30.63 -55.44
C ASP A 18 -71.74 29.43 -54.63
N GLU A 19 -72.96 29.01 -54.97
CA GLU A 19 -73.71 27.93 -54.36
C GLU A 19 -72.87 26.66 -54.21
N GLU A 20 -72.89 26.04 -53.01
CA GLU A 20 -72.38 24.69 -52.81
C GLU A 20 -73.28 23.71 -53.60
N VAL A 21 -72.97 23.56 -54.89
CA VAL A 21 -73.52 22.56 -55.78
C VAL A 21 -73.07 21.20 -55.26
N ALA A 22 -74.00 20.45 -54.66
CA ALA A 22 -73.78 19.06 -54.33
C ALA A 22 -73.42 18.27 -55.60
N HIS A 23 -72.16 17.89 -55.74
CA HIS A 23 -71.70 16.99 -56.79
C HIS A 23 -72.19 15.55 -56.49
N ILE A 24 -73.47 15.30 -56.76
CA ILE A 24 -73.98 13.93 -56.93
C ILE A 24 -73.52 13.47 -58.32
N ALA A 25 -72.40 12.76 -58.35
CA ALA A 25 -71.92 12.11 -59.56
C ALA A 25 -72.89 10.99 -59.96
N TYR A 26 -73.77 11.27 -60.92
CA TYR A 26 -74.53 10.25 -61.64
C TYR A 26 -73.57 9.50 -62.58
N MET A 27 -73.10 8.31 -62.16
CA MET A 27 -72.53 7.36 -63.11
C MET A 27 -73.69 6.80 -63.95
N ALA A 28 -73.72 7.12 -65.23
CA ALA A 28 -74.63 6.53 -66.19
C ALA A 28 -74.38 5.02 -66.25
N ILE A 29 -75.35 4.23 -65.78
CA ILE A 29 -75.35 2.78 -65.94
C ILE A 29 -75.90 2.52 -67.34
N GLU A 30 -75.05 2.01 -68.24
CA GLU A 30 -75.52 1.38 -69.47
C GLU A 30 -76.32 0.14 -69.05
N ASN A 31 -77.64 0.18 -69.30
CA ASN A 31 -78.59 -0.88 -68.98
C ASN A 31 -78.32 -2.14 -69.82
N GLU A 32 -77.34 -2.95 -69.43
CA GLU A 32 -77.46 -4.40 -69.53
C GLU A 32 -78.17 -4.91 -68.28
N GLU A 33 -79.45 -4.54 -68.16
CA GLU A 33 -80.35 -5.06 -67.14
C GLU A 33 -80.59 -6.55 -67.43
N SER A 34 -79.86 -7.43 -66.75
CA SER A 34 -80.39 -8.76 -66.47
C SER A 34 -81.62 -8.55 -65.59
N GLU A 35 -82.78 -8.41 -66.22
CA GLU A 35 -84.08 -8.13 -65.60
C GLU A 35 -84.51 -9.36 -64.78
N VAL A 36 -83.91 -9.51 -63.59
CA VAL A 36 -84.32 -10.50 -62.59
C VAL A 36 -85.55 -9.93 -61.89
N ASN A 37 -86.73 -10.30 -62.39
CA ASN A 37 -88.02 -9.92 -61.83
C ASN A 37 -88.24 -10.62 -60.47
N PHE A 38 -87.69 -10.05 -59.40
CA PHE A 38 -88.02 -10.47 -58.03
C PHE A 38 -89.48 -10.15 -57.72
N SER A 39 -90.17 -11.10 -57.09
CA SER A 39 -91.50 -10.84 -56.54
C SER A 39 -91.39 -9.83 -55.38
N PHE A 40 -92.37 -8.95 -55.23
CA PHE A 40 -92.46 -8.04 -54.08
C PHE A 40 -92.38 -8.80 -52.74
N ASP A 41 -92.99 -9.99 -52.66
CA ASP A 41 -92.95 -10.84 -51.47
C ASP A 41 -91.54 -11.40 -51.17
N GLU A 42 -90.72 -11.65 -52.20
CA GLU A 42 -89.33 -12.08 -52.00
C GLU A 42 -88.47 -10.94 -51.47
N LEU A 43 -88.69 -9.73 -52.00
CA LEU A 43 -87.96 -8.53 -51.59
C LEU A 43 -88.32 -8.12 -50.15
N GLN A 44 -89.60 -8.22 -49.79
CA GLN A 44 -90.07 -7.97 -48.43
C GLN A 44 -89.51 -8.97 -47.42
N ASN A 45 -89.53 -10.28 -47.74
CA ASN A 45 -88.92 -11.31 -46.90
C ASN A 45 -87.40 -11.11 -46.72
N ALA A 46 -86.69 -10.68 -47.78
CA ALA A 46 -85.27 -10.38 -47.68
C ALA A 46 -84.99 -9.18 -46.77
N TYR A 47 -85.84 -8.14 -46.84
CA TYR A 47 -85.73 -6.96 -45.98
C TYR A 47 -85.98 -7.28 -44.50
N GLU A 48 -87.02 -8.08 -44.19
CA GLU A 48 -87.28 -8.49 -42.79
C GLU A 48 -86.11 -9.28 -42.19
N LYS A 49 -85.54 -10.24 -42.94
CA LYS A 49 -84.34 -10.97 -42.50
C LYS A 49 -83.15 -10.05 -42.25
N LEU A 50 -82.93 -9.09 -43.15
CA LEU A 50 -81.87 -8.09 -43.00
C LEU A 50 -82.09 -7.24 -41.75
N TYR A 51 -83.34 -6.85 -41.47
CA TYR A 51 -83.70 -6.07 -40.29
C TYR A 51 -83.46 -6.84 -38.99
N ASP A 52 -83.87 -8.11 -38.93
CA ASP A 52 -83.62 -8.98 -37.77
C ASP A 52 -82.12 -9.19 -37.51
N GLU A 53 -81.33 -9.35 -38.57
CA GLU A 53 -79.87 -9.44 -38.46
C GLU A 53 -79.27 -8.11 -37.97
N TYR A 54 -79.74 -6.98 -38.48
CA TYR A 54 -79.30 -5.66 -38.05
C TYR A 54 -79.59 -5.41 -36.57
N GLU A 55 -80.80 -5.72 -36.09
CA GLU A 55 -81.15 -5.58 -34.67
C GLU A 55 -80.25 -6.46 -33.77
N ASN A 56 -80.01 -7.71 -34.19
CA ASN A 56 -79.08 -8.61 -33.49
C ASN A 56 -77.65 -8.05 -33.44
N VAL A 57 -77.15 -7.46 -34.53
CA VAL A 57 -75.84 -6.80 -34.58
C VAL A 57 -75.82 -5.58 -33.65
N CYS A 58 -76.87 -4.78 -33.61
CA CYS A 58 -76.99 -3.64 -32.70
C CYS A 58 -76.90 -4.07 -31.22
N LEU A 59 -77.56 -5.15 -30.85
CA LEU A 59 -77.50 -5.71 -29.49
C LEU A 59 -76.08 -6.18 -29.15
N LYS A 60 -75.43 -6.92 -30.05
CA LYS A 60 -74.02 -7.34 -29.91
C LYS A 60 -73.10 -6.12 -29.73
N ASN A 61 -73.26 -5.08 -30.54
CA ASN A 61 -72.45 -3.87 -30.44
C ASN A 61 -72.62 -3.16 -29.07
N LYS A 62 -73.85 -3.08 -28.55
CA LYS A 62 -74.11 -2.56 -27.19
C LYS A 62 -73.37 -3.36 -26.12
N THR A 63 -73.34 -4.69 -26.22
CA THR A 63 -72.58 -5.54 -25.28
C THR A 63 -71.07 -5.32 -25.38
N LEU A 64 -70.53 -5.26 -26.60
CA LEU A 64 -69.10 -5.01 -26.83
C LEU A 64 -68.66 -3.65 -26.28
N LYS A 65 -69.47 -2.60 -26.44
CA LYS A 65 -69.19 -1.27 -25.85
C LYS A 65 -69.09 -1.34 -24.33
N LYS A 66 -70.00 -2.08 -23.67
CA LYS A 66 -69.93 -2.27 -22.20
C LYS A 66 -68.64 -3.00 -21.79
N ASN A 67 -68.29 -4.06 -22.51
CA ASN A 67 -67.07 -4.82 -22.25
C ASN A 67 -65.81 -3.97 -22.46
N ALA A 68 -65.78 -3.13 -23.50
CA ALA A 68 -64.67 -2.21 -23.75
C ALA A 68 -64.47 -1.21 -22.60
N ILE A 69 -65.56 -0.65 -22.07
CA ILE A 69 -65.51 0.25 -20.91
C ILE A 69 -65.03 -0.49 -19.65
N PHE A 70 -65.50 -1.73 -19.44
CA PHE A 70 -65.06 -2.55 -18.31
C PHE A 70 -63.56 -2.85 -18.37
N LEU A 71 -63.08 -3.35 -19.52
CA LEU A 71 -61.66 -3.65 -19.74
C LEU A 71 -60.78 -2.41 -19.61
N SER A 72 -61.26 -1.24 -20.06
CA SER A 72 -60.53 0.02 -19.87
C SER A 72 -60.31 0.35 -18.39
N LYS A 73 -61.31 0.14 -17.54
CA LYS A 73 -61.17 0.36 -16.09
C LYS A 73 -60.20 -0.62 -15.45
N GLU A 74 -60.30 -1.90 -15.83
CA GLU A 74 -59.39 -2.94 -15.33
C GLU A 74 -57.93 -2.65 -15.71
N ILE A 75 -57.68 -2.14 -16.92
CA ILE A 75 -56.35 -1.69 -17.35
C ILE A 75 -55.85 -0.53 -16.48
N ASP A 76 -56.69 0.45 -16.18
CA ASP A 76 -56.32 1.59 -15.33
C ASP A 76 -55.99 1.14 -13.89
N ASP A 77 -56.77 0.21 -13.34
CA ASP A 77 -56.52 -0.38 -12.01
C ASP A 77 -55.19 -1.15 -11.97
N LEU A 78 -54.95 -2.02 -12.95
CA LEU A 78 -53.68 -2.76 -13.08
C LEU A 78 -52.48 -1.83 -13.28
N LYS A 79 -52.65 -0.73 -14.01
CA LYS A 79 -51.60 0.27 -14.21
C LYS A 79 -51.24 0.97 -12.89
N ASN A 80 -52.24 1.30 -12.08
CA ASN A 80 -52.03 1.86 -10.74
C ASN A 80 -51.32 0.87 -9.83
N GLU A 81 -51.69 -0.41 -9.84
CA GLU A 81 -51.03 -1.46 -9.06
C GLU A 81 -49.56 -1.68 -9.51
N ASN A 82 -49.31 -1.75 -10.81
CA ASN A 82 -47.94 -1.82 -11.35
C ASN A 82 -47.07 -0.63 -10.94
N SER A 83 -47.63 0.59 -10.89
CA SER A 83 -46.88 1.76 -10.41
C SER A 83 -46.48 1.65 -8.93
N LYS A 84 -47.33 1.06 -8.08
CA LYS A 84 -47.02 0.82 -6.66
C LYS A 84 -45.88 -0.19 -6.54
N HIS A 85 -45.95 -1.29 -7.28
CA HIS A 85 -44.91 -2.31 -7.28
C HIS A 85 -43.57 -1.78 -7.80
N LEU A 86 -43.57 -0.93 -8.83
CA LEU A 86 -42.35 -0.27 -9.31
C LEU A 86 -41.69 0.58 -8.22
N ASN A 87 -42.46 1.40 -7.52
CA ASN A 87 -41.94 2.22 -6.42
C ASN A 87 -41.37 1.34 -5.29
N GLU A 88 -42.03 0.21 -4.99
CA GLU A 88 -41.57 -0.73 -3.97
C GLU A 88 -40.26 -1.40 -4.37
N ILE A 89 -40.13 -1.83 -5.63
CA ILE A 89 -38.88 -2.36 -6.21
C ILE A 89 -37.75 -1.33 -6.13
N GLU A 90 -38.01 -0.07 -6.46
CA GLU A 90 -37.02 1.00 -6.37
C GLU A 90 -36.55 1.21 -4.92
N SER A 91 -37.50 1.26 -3.97
CA SER A 91 -37.16 1.36 -2.54
C SER A 91 -36.33 0.17 -2.02
N LEU A 92 -36.58 -1.04 -2.53
CA LEU A 92 -35.81 -2.24 -2.18
C LEU A 92 -34.43 -2.22 -2.81
N LYS A 93 -34.31 -1.70 -4.04
CA LYS A 93 -33.03 -1.52 -4.72
C LYS A 93 -32.14 -0.55 -3.96
N ASP A 94 -32.68 0.55 -3.46
CA ASP A 94 -31.95 1.52 -2.63
C ASP A 94 -31.49 0.90 -1.30
N LYS A 95 -32.35 0.13 -0.63
CA LYS A 95 -31.98 -0.62 0.57
C LYS A 95 -30.87 -1.63 0.30
N ASN A 96 -30.94 -2.38 -0.80
CA ASN A 96 -29.89 -3.32 -1.18
C ASN A 96 -28.56 -2.60 -1.44
N SER A 97 -28.57 -1.44 -2.10
CA SER A 97 -27.38 -0.61 -2.29
C SER A 97 -26.77 -0.19 -0.95
N PHE A 98 -27.60 0.20 0.02
CA PHE A 98 -27.15 0.52 1.37
C PHE A 98 -26.49 -0.67 2.08
N TYR A 99 -27.14 -1.85 2.08
CA TYR A 99 -26.59 -3.04 2.73
C TYR A 99 -25.30 -3.53 2.06
N MET A 100 -25.18 -3.38 0.74
CA MET A 100 -23.93 -3.70 0.04
C MET A 100 -22.76 -2.84 0.54
N ASN A 101 -22.98 -1.53 0.72
CA ASN A 101 -21.95 -0.65 1.28
C ASN A 101 -21.57 -1.03 2.72
N GLU A 102 -22.56 -1.42 3.53
CA GLU A 102 -22.32 -1.85 4.91
C GLU A 102 -21.48 -3.14 4.96
N ILE A 103 -21.76 -4.10 4.07
CA ILE A 103 -20.97 -5.32 3.91
C ILE A 103 -19.53 -4.99 3.52
N ASP A 104 -19.31 -4.05 2.59
CA ASP A 104 -17.97 -3.64 2.18
C ASP A 104 -17.18 -3.02 3.33
N ILE A 105 -17.81 -2.17 4.15
CA ILE A 105 -17.20 -1.58 5.35
C ILE A 105 -16.82 -2.68 6.35
N LEU A 106 -17.73 -3.62 6.61
CA LEU A 106 -17.47 -4.74 7.52
C LEU A 106 -16.33 -5.63 7.01
N ASN A 107 -16.27 -5.88 5.71
CA ASN A 107 -15.18 -6.64 5.09
C ASN A 107 -13.83 -5.95 5.27
N VAL A 108 -13.74 -4.64 5.03
CA VAL A 108 -12.52 -3.85 5.28
C VAL A 108 -12.13 -3.90 6.76
N SER A 109 -13.10 -3.73 7.67
CA SER A 109 -12.85 -3.79 9.12
C SER A 109 -12.34 -5.17 9.57
N SER A 110 -12.94 -6.25 9.06
CA SER A 110 -12.51 -7.62 9.37
C SER A 110 -11.08 -7.90 8.89
N LYS A 111 -10.73 -7.41 7.68
CA LYS A 111 -9.38 -7.53 7.15
C LYS A 111 -8.37 -6.79 8.03
N LEU A 112 -8.68 -5.55 8.40
CA LEU A 112 -7.84 -4.77 9.29
C LEU A 112 -7.64 -5.46 10.66
N SER A 113 -8.69 -6.07 11.20
CA SER A 113 -8.61 -6.84 12.45
C SER A 113 -7.68 -8.05 12.32
N ASN A 114 -7.70 -8.76 11.18
CA ASN A 114 -6.81 -9.89 10.94
C ASN A 114 -5.35 -9.43 10.81
N ASP A 115 -5.10 -8.33 10.09
CA ASP A 115 -3.76 -7.75 9.96
C ASP A 115 -3.17 -7.39 11.34
N PHE A 116 -3.99 -6.78 12.22
CA PHE A 116 -3.58 -6.48 13.60
C PHE A 116 -3.31 -7.74 14.45
N LEU A 117 -4.05 -8.82 14.24
CA LEU A 117 -3.81 -10.08 14.94
C LEU A 117 -2.45 -10.68 14.53
N GLU A 118 -2.14 -10.71 13.23
CA GLU A 118 -0.84 -11.19 12.75
C GLU A 118 0.33 -10.35 13.27
N GLU A 119 0.18 -9.03 13.31
CA GLU A 119 1.21 -8.14 13.87
C GLU A 119 1.43 -8.39 15.37
N ASN A 120 0.35 -8.57 16.14
CA ASN A 120 0.44 -8.89 17.56
C ASN A 120 1.12 -10.24 17.82
N GLU A 121 0.89 -11.25 16.98
CA GLU A 121 1.59 -12.54 17.08
C GLU A 121 3.10 -12.38 16.84
N LYS A 122 3.50 -11.60 15.83
CA LYS A 122 4.91 -11.28 15.54
C LYS A 122 5.56 -10.56 16.72
N LEU A 123 4.92 -9.51 17.23
CA LEU A 123 5.40 -8.75 18.38
C LEU A 123 5.55 -9.63 19.63
N LYS A 124 4.65 -10.58 19.85
CA LYS A 124 4.75 -11.52 20.97
C LYS A 124 5.98 -12.41 20.87
N ILE A 125 6.29 -12.92 19.67
CA ILE A 125 7.50 -13.70 19.41
C ILE A 125 8.76 -12.86 19.66
N GLU A 126 8.78 -11.61 19.19
CA GLU A 126 9.90 -10.68 19.41
C GLU A 126 10.10 -10.38 20.90
N ILE A 127 9.02 -10.13 21.65
CA ILE A 127 9.07 -9.91 23.10
C ILE A 127 9.65 -11.13 23.83
N ASP A 128 9.23 -12.34 23.47
CA ASP A 128 9.76 -13.56 24.09
C ASP A 128 11.26 -13.74 23.79
N ALA A 129 11.70 -13.43 22.56
CA ALA A 129 13.11 -13.44 22.19
C ALA A 129 13.92 -12.39 22.98
N LEU A 130 13.40 -11.16 23.09
CA LEU A 130 14.01 -10.07 23.86
C LEU A 130 14.05 -10.39 25.36
N LYS A 131 13.01 -11.01 25.91
CA LYS A 131 12.97 -11.42 27.31
C LYS A 131 14.05 -12.46 27.61
N LYS A 132 14.26 -13.40 26.68
CA LYS A 132 15.34 -14.39 26.78
C LYS A 132 16.72 -13.72 26.74
N SER A 133 16.97 -12.81 25.79
CA SER A 133 18.25 -12.10 25.71
C SER A 133 18.49 -11.23 26.95
N PHE A 134 17.47 -10.53 27.45
CA PHE A 134 17.55 -9.74 28.67
C PHE A 134 17.87 -10.59 29.90
N SER A 135 17.26 -11.77 30.04
CA SER A 135 17.59 -12.69 31.13
C SER A 135 19.05 -13.13 31.11
N THR A 136 19.60 -13.43 29.92
CA THR A 136 21.02 -13.78 29.76
C THR A 136 21.93 -12.59 30.06
N PHE A 137 21.56 -11.38 29.63
CA PHE A 137 22.28 -10.16 29.92
C PHE A 137 22.31 -9.85 31.42
N SER A 138 21.16 -9.94 32.10
CA SER A 138 21.03 -9.74 33.56
C SER A 138 21.88 -10.75 34.35
N ASN A 139 21.84 -12.02 33.97
CA ASN A 139 22.69 -13.06 34.57
C ASN A 139 24.19 -12.80 34.37
N ASN A 140 24.58 -12.24 33.22
CA ASN A 140 25.96 -11.86 32.97
C ASN A 140 26.36 -10.57 33.72
N SER A 141 25.43 -9.61 33.85
CA SER A 141 25.65 -8.37 34.60
C SER A 141 25.94 -8.65 36.08
N THR A 142 25.15 -9.52 36.71
CA THR A 142 25.39 -9.92 38.12
C THR A 142 26.72 -10.63 38.30
N LYS A 143 27.13 -11.49 37.36
CA LYS A 143 28.48 -12.09 37.36
C LYS A 143 29.58 -11.04 37.23
N LEU A 144 29.40 -10.05 36.36
CA LEU A 144 30.36 -8.95 36.18
C LEU A 144 30.44 -8.09 37.44
N GLU A 145 29.30 -7.72 38.04
CA GLU A 145 29.24 -6.97 39.29
C GLU A 145 29.91 -7.72 40.44
N ASN A 146 29.70 -9.04 40.55
CA ASN A 146 30.41 -9.87 41.53
C ASN A 146 31.92 -9.84 41.30
N LEU A 147 32.38 -9.95 40.04
CA LEU A 147 33.79 -9.88 39.69
C LEU A 147 34.41 -8.51 40.01
N LEU A 148 33.72 -7.42 39.65
CA LEU A 148 34.16 -6.05 39.93
C LEU A 148 34.08 -5.72 41.43
N GLY A 149 33.08 -6.22 42.15
CA GLY A 149 32.93 -6.07 43.59
C GLY A 149 34.08 -6.71 44.36
N LEU A 150 34.54 -7.89 43.94
CA LEU A 150 35.75 -8.54 44.46
C LEU A 150 37.02 -7.73 44.16
N GLN A 151 37.07 -7.04 43.01
CA GLN A 151 38.23 -6.24 42.59
C GLN A 151 38.26 -4.83 43.21
N ARG A 152 37.12 -4.29 43.64
CA ARG A 152 36.98 -2.98 44.31
C ARG A 152 37.59 -2.90 45.71
N CYS A 153 38.48 -3.82 46.09
CA CYS A 153 39.39 -3.52 47.19
C CYS A 153 40.12 -2.22 46.81
N VAL A 154 39.94 -1.22 47.66
CA VAL A 154 40.55 0.11 47.57
C VAL A 154 42.06 -0.06 47.74
N PHE A 155 42.76 -0.45 46.67
CA PHE A 155 44.18 -0.77 46.75
C PHE A 155 45.10 0.44 46.62
N ASP A 156 44.61 1.55 46.06
CA ASP A 156 45.39 2.78 45.93
C ASP A 156 44.79 3.92 46.77
N LYS A 157 44.63 3.68 48.07
CA LYS A 157 44.75 4.77 49.07
C LYS A 157 46.21 4.95 49.47
N ALA A 158 47.12 4.93 48.50
CA ALA A 158 48.52 5.27 48.69
C ALA A 158 48.75 6.67 48.13
N GLY A 159 48.47 7.66 48.97
CA GLY A 159 48.71 9.08 48.71
C GLY A 159 49.01 9.78 50.03
N LEU A 160 49.61 10.97 49.96
CA LEU A 160 49.95 11.81 51.12
C LEU A 160 48.74 11.94 52.06
N GLY A 161 48.83 11.29 53.24
CA GLY A 161 47.82 11.36 54.30
C GLY A 161 47.14 10.03 54.70
N PHE A 162 47.45 8.90 54.06
CA PHE A 162 46.93 7.58 54.48
C PHE A 162 48.02 6.69 55.10
N GLU A 163 47.70 6.02 56.22
CA GLU A 163 48.56 5.01 56.84
C GLU A 163 48.46 3.67 56.09
N GLU A 164 49.62 3.11 55.73
CA GLU A 164 49.69 1.78 55.11
C GLU A 164 49.13 0.70 56.04
N MET A 165 48.02 0.09 55.62
CA MET A 165 47.45 -1.05 56.32
C MET A 165 48.37 -2.27 56.14
N LYS A 166 48.96 -2.77 57.23
CA LYS A 166 50.00 -3.83 57.22
C LYS A 166 49.59 -5.19 56.63
N ASN A 167 48.30 -5.43 56.36
CA ASN A 167 47.76 -6.74 55.96
C ASN A 167 46.94 -6.71 54.66
N VAL A 168 47.26 -5.82 53.72
CA VAL A 168 46.54 -5.75 52.45
C VAL A 168 47.00 -6.90 51.54
N LYS A 169 46.14 -7.91 51.35
CA LYS A 169 46.34 -8.95 50.34
C LYS A 169 46.21 -8.32 48.95
N HIS A 170 47.34 -8.06 48.28
CA HIS A 170 47.34 -7.62 46.89
C HIS A 170 46.89 -8.77 45.98
N PHE A 171 45.68 -8.68 45.45
CA PHE A 171 45.26 -9.55 44.35
C PHE A 171 45.84 -8.99 43.04
N ASN A 172 46.35 -9.87 42.17
CA ASN A 172 46.87 -9.44 40.87
C ASN A 172 45.73 -8.83 40.04
N ASN A 173 45.89 -7.58 39.62
CA ASN A 173 45.01 -6.96 38.62
C ASN A 173 45.20 -7.69 37.29
N PHE A 174 44.20 -8.47 36.86
CA PHE A 174 44.26 -9.23 35.61
C PHE A 174 44.09 -8.35 34.35
N PHE A 175 43.67 -7.10 34.49
CA PHE A 175 43.38 -6.19 33.37
C PHE A 175 44.57 -5.34 32.91
N VAL A 176 45.64 -5.27 33.69
CA VAL A 176 46.84 -4.51 33.35
C VAL A 176 47.99 -5.48 33.11
N ASN A 177 48.50 -5.52 31.88
CA ASN A 177 49.69 -6.32 31.56
C ASN A 177 50.87 -5.83 32.40
N LYS A 178 51.55 -6.75 33.09
CA LYS A 178 52.76 -6.44 33.86
C LYS A 178 53.81 -5.85 32.91
N PHE A 179 54.19 -4.61 33.16
CA PHE A 179 55.27 -3.95 32.43
C PHE A 179 56.59 -4.40 33.08
N ASP A 180 57.28 -5.36 32.49
CA ASP A 180 58.64 -5.73 32.93
C ASP A 180 59.64 -4.76 32.29
N PRO A 181 60.26 -3.83 33.05
CA PRO A 181 61.22 -2.91 32.48
C PRO A 181 62.48 -3.67 32.03
N GLN A 182 62.68 -3.81 30.72
CA GLN A 182 63.92 -4.32 30.13
C GLN A 182 65.04 -3.28 30.30
N ILE A 183 65.68 -3.28 31.46
CA ILE A 183 66.83 -2.41 31.74
C ILE A 183 68.04 -2.95 30.95
N ILE A 184 68.49 -2.23 29.93
CA ILE A 184 69.69 -2.55 29.13
C ILE A 184 70.89 -1.74 29.66
N CYS A 185 72.03 -2.39 29.85
CA CYS A 185 73.27 -1.71 30.21
C CYS A 185 73.90 -1.01 29.01
N ASN A 186 74.04 0.33 29.06
CA ASN A 186 74.63 1.10 27.95
C ASN A 186 76.14 0.81 27.73
N TYR A 187 76.84 0.15 28.67
CA TYR A 187 78.26 -0.19 28.52
C TYR A 187 78.49 -1.53 27.83
N CYS A 188 77.80 -2.59 28.27
CA CYS A 188 77.99 -3.96 27.76
C CYS A 188 76.85 -4.47 26.88
N GLY A 189 75.76 -3.71 26.75
CA GLY A 189 74.58 -4.09 25.96
C GLY A 189 73.76 -5.25 26.54
N ARG A 190 74.09 -5.75 27.75
CA ARG A 190 73.36 -6.84 28.39
C ARG A 190 72.18 -6.33 29.24
N LEU A 191 71.13 -7.13 29.33
CA LEU A 191 69.94 -6.87 30.12
C LEU A 191 70.19 -7.07 31.63
N GLY A 192 69.38 -6.41 32.46
CA GLY A 192 69.26 -6.65 33.90
C GLY A 192 70.11 -5.76 34.81
N HIS A 193 70.86 -4.80 34.27
CA HIS A 193 71.66 -3.87 35.08
C HIS A 193 71.95 -2.55 34.36
N ILE A 194 72.37 -1.53 35.11
CA ILE A 194 72.73 -0.20 34.59
C ILE A 194 74.26 -0.12 34.42
N SER A 195 74.75 0.80 33.59
CA SER A 195 76.18 1.00 33.32
C SER A 195 77.08 1.24 34.55
N THR A 196 76.51 1.61 35.70
CA THR A 196 77.24 1.82 36.96
C THR A 196 77.54 0.51 37.68
N SER A 197 76.66 -0.49 37.56
CA SER A 197 76.84 -1.83 38.14
C SER A 197 77.42 -2.84 37.14
N CYS A 198 77.93 -2.38 36.00
CA CYS A 198 78.49 -3.25 34.97
C CYS A 198 79.86 -3.81 35.38
N THR A 199 79.95 -5.12 35.51
CA THR A 199 81.18 -5.84 35.86
C THR A 199 82.32 -5.64 34.85
N PHE A 200 81.99 -5.49 33.56
CA PHE A 200 82.96 -5.18 32.50
C PHE A 200 83.54 -3.78 32.61
N ARG A 201 82.82 -2.83 33.23
CA ARG A 201 83.33 -1.48 33.48
C ARG A 201 84.23 -1.45 34.73
N ASN A 202 83.88 -2.23 35.75
CA ASN A 202 84.53 -2.16 37.07
C ASN A 202 85.78 -3.05 37.21
N ASN A 203 86.03 -4.00 36.29
CA ASN A 203 87.22 -4.87 36.34
C ASN A 203 88.19 -4.56 35.19
N LEU A 204 89.40 -4.08 35.50
CA LEU A 204 90.44 -3.73 34.52
C LEU A 204 91.07 -4.94 33.78
N CYS A 205 90.84 -6.17 34.27
CA CYS A 205 91.60 -7.36 33.88
C CYS A 205 90.96 -8.17 32.72
N TYR A 206 89.72 -7.85 32.32
CA TYR A 206 89.04 -8.50 31.21
C TYR A 206 89.08 -7.63 29.96
N GLY A 207 90.20 -7.70 29.25
CA GLY A 207 90.28 -7.48 27.81
C GLY A 207 89.94 -6.08 27.33
N LYS A 208 90.94 -5.18 27.33
CA LYS A 208 90.99 -4.10 26.34
C LYS A 208 91.15 -4.74 24.95
N SER A 209 90.04 -5.19 24.35
CA SER A 209 90.01 -5.44 22.90
C SER A 209 90.41 -4.12 22.26
N ARG A 210 91.64 -4.04 21.74
CA ARG A 210 92.24 -2.82 21.20
C ARG A 210 91.51 -2.52 19.89
N ARG A 211 90.38 -1.81 19.98
CA ARG A 211 89.60 -1.47 18.79
C ARG A 211 90.36 -0.40 18.01
N MET A 212 91.00 -0.81 16.93
CA MET A 212 91.51 0.14 15.95
C MET A 212 90.33 0.65 15.13
N TRP A 213 90.25 1.96 15.05
CA TRP A 213 89.47 2.68 14.08
C TRP A 213 89.97 2.27 12.69
N VAL A 214 89.10 1.77 11.81
CA VAL A 214 89.39 1.55 10.37
C VAL A 214 88.32 2.26 9.52
N PRO A 215 88.63 2.83 8.33
CA PRO A 215 87.61 3.35 7.43
C PRO A 215 86.62 2.25 7.06
N LYS A 216 85.34 2.58 7.02
CA LYS A 216 84.30 1.61 6.64
C LYS A 216 84.50 1.20 5.17
N GLY A 217 84.94 -0.04 4.91
CA GLY A 217 84.91 -0.67 3.57
C GLY A 217 86.24 -0.97 2.85
N THR A 218 87.40 -1.10 3.51
CA THR A 218 88.69 -1.34 2.81
C THR A 218 89.23 -2.78 2.95
N PHE A 219 89.34 -3.50 1.81
CA PHE A 219 90.39 -4.51 1.56
C PHE A 219 91.55 -3.77 0.86
N VAL A 220 92.79 -3.99 1.29
CA VAL A 220 93.91 -3.06 1.04
C VAL A 220 94.57 -3.29 -0.32
N THR A 221 94.41 -2.36 -1.26
CA THR A 221 95.46 -2.01 -2.25
C THR A 221 95.26 -0.55 -2.70
N ASN A 222 96.25 0.31 -2.40
CA ASN A 222 96.54 1.64 -2.95
C ASN A 222 95.37 2.60 -3.31
N LEU A 223 95.31 3.77 -2.65
CA LEU A 223 95.53 5.10 -3.26
C LEU A 223 95.25 6.27 -2.28
N LYS A 224 95.92 7.39 -2.57
CA LYS A 224 96.01 8.68 -1.85
C LYS A 224 94.66 9.41 -1.69
N GLY A 225 94.42 10.03 -0.52
CA GLY A 225 93.45 11.14 -0.36
C GLY A 225 92.71 11.18 0.99
N PRO A 226 92.50 12.35 1.63
CA PRO A 226 91.98 12.43 2.99
C PRO A 226 90.46 12.70 3.02
N LYS A 227 89.69 11.73 3.54
CA LYS A 227 88.41 11.92 4.30
C LYS A 227 87.80 10.54 4.59
N PHE A 228 88.14 9.94 5.74
CA PHE A 228 87.44 8.75 6.22
C PHE A 228 87.00 8.92 7.67
N LYS A 229 85.69 8.71 7.90
CA LYS A 229 85.13 8.46 9.23
C LYS A 229 85.51 7.05 9.64
N TRP A 230 86.19 6.93 10.76
CA TRP A 230 86.60 5.66 11.29
C TRP A 230 85.43 4.97 12.01
N VAL A 231 85.40 3.63 12.10
CA VAL A 231 84.53 2.86 13.03
C VAL A 231 85.32 1.74 13.75
N PRO A 232 85.00 1.34 15.00
CA PRO A 232 85.76 0.33 15.74
C PRO A 232 85.47 -1.08 15.18
N LYS A 233 86.52 -1.90 14.98
CA LYS A 233 86.36 -3.29 14.50
C LYS A 233 85.71 -4.19 15.57
N ALA A 234 84.74 -4.99 15.14
CA ALA A 234 84.10 -6.06 15.93
C ALA A 234 84.96 -7.33 15.94
#